data_AF-S8EI29-F1
#
_entry.id   AF-S8EI29-F1
#
_cell.length_a   1.000
_cell.length_b   1.000
_cell.length_c   1.000
_cell.angle_alpha   90.00
_cell.angle_beta   90.00
_cell.angle_gamma   90.00
#
_symmetry.space_group_name_H-M   'P 1'
#
loop_
_entity.id
_entity.type
_entity.pdbx_description
1 polymer ?
#
loop_
_entity_poly.entity_id
_entity_poly.type
_entity_poly.pdbx_seq_one_letter_code
_entity_poly.pdbx_strand_id
1 'polypeptide(L)'
;MTLVSQAIKDAVFEAIRKPSFDASLPPLSDATWAKLLGSQAKLERERLEFVGDALMYATIGTVLYKQIPDGNPHMYTNLRDILHSNAVHSRVAEKLDILAVPDVVLRYLSGLDFGEGALAPAAKARQKIKATADLFETVLGAYYMENGFGSLCDWVGDLYTPLISSAKKAFDKW
;
A
#
# COMPACT_ATOMS: atom_id res chain seq x y z
N MET A 1 -16.75 6.73 -10.94
CA MET A 1 -15.33 7.13 -11.09
C MET A 1 -15.27 8.10 -12.26
N THR A 2 -14.66 9.27 -12.10
CA THR A 2 -14.57 10.28 -13.18
C THR A 2 -13.50 9.86 -14.20
N LEU A 3 -13.49 10.48 -15.38
CA LEU A 3 -12.46 10.22 -16.41
C LEU A 3 -11.05 10.55 -15.90
N VAL A 4 -10.90 11.65 -15.16
CA VAL A 4 -9.63 12.04 -14.52
C VAL A 4 -9.19 11.00 -13.47
N SER A 5 -10.09 10.52 -12.61
CA SER A 5 -9.77 9.46 -11.62
C SER A 5 -9.34 8.16 -12.28
N GLN A 6 -9.96 7.78 -13.41
CA GLN A 6 -9.56 6.59 -14.17
C GLN A 6 -8.16 6.77 -14.78
N ALA A 7 -7.89 7.92 -15.41
CA ALA A 7 -6.58 8.21 -16.00
C ALA A 7 -5.44 8.19 -14.96
N ILE A 8 -5.67 8.76 -13.77
CA ILE A 8 -4.71 8.73 -12.66
C ILE A 8 -4.46 7.28 -12.22
N LYS A 9 -5.54 6.50 -12.04
CA LYS A 9 -5.45 5.11 -11.61
C LYS A 9 -4.66 4.25 -12.60
N ASP A 10 -4.90 4.41 -13.90
CA ASP A 10 -4.18 3.68 -14.93
C ASP A 10 -2.70 4.05 -14.94
N ALA A 11 -2.37 5.34 -14.82
CA ALA A 11 -0.98 5.80 -14.73
C ALA A 11 -0.24 5.26 -13.50
N VAL A 12 -0.91 5.24 -12.33
CA VAL A 12 -0.36 4.65 -11.10
C VAL A 12 -0.14 3.15 -11.27
N PHE A 13 -1.09 2.43 -11.87
CA PHE A 13 -0.95 0.98 -12.11
C PHE A 13 0.18 0.67 -13.09
N GLU A 14 0.33 1.45 -14.14
CA GLU A 14 1.48 1.34 -15.05
C GLU A 14 2.80 1.61 -14.32
N ALA A 15 2.85 2.59 -13.42
CA ALA A 15 4.05 2.87 -12.62
C ALA A 15 4.44 1.67 -11.74
N ILE A 16 3.48 1.03 -11.07
CA ILE A 16 3.71 -0.16 -10.23
C ILE A 16 4.18 -1.36 -11.08
N ARG A 17 3.69 -1.51 -12.31
CA ARG A 17 4.06 -2.65 -13.18
C ARG A 17 5.53 -2.61 -13.61
N LYS A 18 6.11 -1.42 -13.75
CA LYS A 18 7.48 -1.25 -14.26
C LYS A 18 8.49 -2.08 -13.45
N PRO A 19 9.47 -2.73 -14.10
CA PRO A 19 10.55 -3.44 -13.40
C PRO A 19 11.38 -2.53 -12.49
N SER A 20 11.43 -1.22 -12.79
CA SER A 20 12.13 -0.22 -11.99
C SER A 20 11.39 0.17 -10.71
N PHE A 21 10.13 -0.26 -10.53
CA PHE A 21 9.43 -0.13 -9.26
C PHE A 21 9.92 -1.25 -8.36
N ASP A 22 11.11 -1.03 -7.79
CA ASP A 22 11.73 -1.88 -6.79
C ASP A 22 11.37 -1.36 -5.41
N ALA A 23 10.88 -2.25 -4.56
CA ALA A 23 10.48 -1.89 -3.23
C ALA A 23 10.47 -3.11 -2.32
N SER A 24 10.86 -2.90 -1.06
CA SER A 24 10.84 -3.90 -0.01
C SER A 24 9.90 -3.48 1.11
N LEU A 25 9.37 -4.43 1.86
CA LEU A 25 8.65 -4.17 3.11
C LEU A 25 9.44 -3.21 4.02
N PRO A 26 8.76 -2.38 4.83
CA PRO A 26 9.45 -1.59 5.83
C PRO A 26 10.16 -2.52 6.82
N PRO A 27 11.35 -2.14 7.30
CA PRO A 27 12.08 -2.97 8.24
C PRO A 27 11.30 -3.07 9.55
N LEU A 28 11.03 -4.30 9.97
CA LEU A 28 10.38 -4.63 11.24
C LEU A 28 11.26 -5.63 12.00
N SER A 29 11.35 -5.47 13.31
CA SER A 29 12.04 -6.43 14.16
C SER A 29 11.38 -7.81 14.13
N ASP A 30 12.18 -8.88 14.33
CA ASP A 30 11.69 -10.25 14.46
C ASP A 30 10.63 -10.39 15.56
N ALA A 31 10.75 -9.62 16.64
CA ALA A 31 9.79 -9.61 17.74
C ALA A 31 8.43 -9.04 17.30
N THR A 32 8.43 -8.00 16.46
CA THR A 32 7.19 -7.43 15.91
C THR A 32 6.56 -8.36 14.89
N TRP A 33 7.35 -8.99 14.03
CA TRP A 33 6.87 -10.05 13.14
C TRP A 33 6.24 -11.21 13.92
N ALA A 34 6.90 -11.70 14.97
CA ALA A 34 6.38 -12.78 15.81
C ALA A 34 5.03 -12.42 16.45
N LYS A 35 4.85 -11.16 16.89
CA LYS A 35 3.57 -10.67 17.43
C LYS A 35 2.47 -10.67 16.38
N LEU A 36 2.73 -10.15 15.17
CA LEU A 36 1.77 -10.14 14.06
C LEU A 36 1.36 -11.55 13.63
N LEU A 37 2.26 -12.51 13.78
CA LEU A 37 2.10 -13.89 13.36
C LEU A 37 1.52 -14.82 14.42
N GLY A 38 1.40 -14.34 15.66
CA GLY A 38 0.84 -15.12 16.75
C GLY A 38 -0.57 -15.62 16.43
N SER A 39 -0.87 -16.86 16.79
CA SER A 39 -2.19 -17.48 16.56
C SER A 39 -3.36 -16.74 17.23
N GLN A 40 -3.07 -15.97 18.29
CA GLN A 40 -4.05 -15.14 19.02
C GLN A 40 -4.02 -13.66 18.60
N ALA A 41 -3.21 -13.28 17.60
CA ALA A 41 -2.99 -11.89 17.22
C ALA A 41 -4.09 -11.30 16.33
N LYS A 42 -5.20 -12.01 16.07
CA LYS A 42 -6.25 -11.56 15.14
C LYS A 42 -6.78 -10.17 15.50
N LEU A 43 -7.22 -9.99 16.75
CA LEU A 43 -7.77 -8.71 17.21
C LEU A 43 -6.72 -7.59 17.15
N GLU A 44 -5.47 -7.89 17.48
CA GLU A 44 -4.40 -6.90 17.43
C GLU A 44 -4.08 -6.47 15.99
N ARG A 45 -4.11 -7.40 15.03
CA ARG A 45 -3.96 -7.07 13.62
C ARG A 45 -5.08 -6.17 13.11
N GLU A 46 -6.33 -6.43 13.48
CA GLU A 46 -7.46 -5.56 13.12
C GLU A 46 -7.30 -4.15 13.72
N ARG A 47 -6.75 -4.03 14.94
CA ARG A 47 -6.41 -2.73 15.54
C ARG A 47 -5.28 -2.02 14.81
N LEU A 48 -4.26 -2.76 14.37
CA LEU A 48 -3.13 -2.23 13.61
C LEU A 48 -3.50 -1.87 12.18
N GLU A 49 -4.39 -2.63 11.52
CA GLU A 49 -5.02 -2.32 10.23
C GLU A 49 -5.70 -0.95 10.32
N PHE A 50 -6.57 -0.77 11.32
CA PHE A 50 -7.27 0.48 11.55
C PHE A 50 -6.32 1.67 11.72
N VAL A 51 -5.25 1.51 12.52
CA VAL A 51 -4.25 2.56 12.71
C VAL A 51 -3.46 2.81 11.42
N GLY A 52 -3.06 1.75 10.73
CA GLY A 52 -2.29 1.80 9.49
C GLY A 52 -3.02 2.51 8.36
N ASP A 53 -4.32 2.25 8.19
CA ASP A 53 -5.16 2.94 7.21
C ASP A 53 -5.20 4.46 7.45
N ALA A 54 -5.49 4.86 8.69
CA ALA A 54 -5.53 6.27 9.09
C ALA A 54 -4.17 6.97 8.91
N LEU A 55 -3.09 6.27 9.25
CA LEU A 55 -1.72 6.78 9.07
C LEU A 55 -1.35 6.89 7.60
N MET A 56 -1.75 5.95 6.74
CA MET A 56 -1.50 6.05 5.31
C MET A 56 -2.22 7.23 4.67
N TYR A 57 -3.46 7.49 5.09
CA TYR A 57 -4.19 8.67 4.65
C TYR A 57 -3.45 9.97 4.99
N ALA A 58 -2.99 10.09 6.25
CA ALA A 58 -2.23 11.25 6.72
C ALA A 58 -0.85 11.37 6.06
N THR A 59 -0.17 10.23 5.86
CA THR A 59 1.17 10.17 5.27
C THR A 59 1.13 10.57 3.81
N ILE A 60 0.22 10.00 2.99
CA ILE A 60 0.07 10.36 1.58
C ILE A 60 -0.26 11.86 1.46
N GLY A 61 -1.13 12.41 2.31
CA GLY A 61 -1.40 13.85 2.34
C GLY A 61 -0.15 14.69 2.61
N THR A 62 0.66 14.28 3.59
CA THR A 62 1.92 14.95 3.96
C THR A 62 2.96 14.88 2.84
N VAL A 63 3.10 13.71 2.20
CA VAL A 63 4.05 13.51 1.10
C VAL A 63 3.61 14.30 -0.14
N LEU A 64 2.32 14.32 -0.49
CA LEU A 64 1.79 15.13 -1.60
C LEU A 64 2.07 16.62 -1.41
N TYR A 65 1.81 17.15 -0.20
CA TYR A 65 2.05 18.56 0.12
C TYR A 65 3.54 18.94 0.00
N LYS A 66 4.44 18.03 0.41
CA LYS A 66 5.90 18.24 0.29
C LYS A 66 6.40 18.12 -1.16
N GLN A 67 5.91 17.15 -1.92
CA GLN A 67 6.40 16.86 -3.27
C GLN A 67 5.81 17.74 -4.37
N ILE A 68 4.64 18.35 -4.13
CA ILE A 68 3.95 19.21 -5.10
C ILE A 68 3.64 20.56 -4.44
N PRO A 69 4.64 21.43 -4.18
CA PRO A 69 4.43 22.68 -3.43
C PRO A 69 3.43 23.65 -4.08
N ASP A 70 3.22 23.55 -5.38
CA ASP A 70 2.29 24.32 -6.20
C ASP A 70 0.91 23.67 -6.36
N GLY A 71 0.70 22.50 -5.73
CA GLY A 71 -0.56 21.76 -5.79
C GLY A 71 -1.68 22.50 -5.06
N ASN A 72 -2.91 22.32 -5.55
CA ASN A 72 -4.12 22.87 -4.94
C ASN A 72 -4.96 21.76 -4.24
N PRO A 73 -5.91 22.12 -3.36
CA PRO A 73 -6.74 21.14 -2.65
C PRO A 73 -7.49 20.15 -3.56
N HIS A 74 -7.93 20.60 -4.75
CA HIS A 74 -8.62 19.73 -5.71
C HIS A 74 -7.70 18.64 -6.26
N MET A 75 -6.46 19.00 -6.64
CA MET A 75 -5.44 18.04 -7.06
C MET A 75 -5.11 17.07 -5.93
N TYR A 76 -4.77 17.58 -4.74
CA TYR A 76 -4.40 16.72 -3.61
C TYR A 76 -5.48 15.69 -3.27
N THR A 77 -6.76 16.10 -3.33
CA THR A 77 -7.89 15.20 -3.08
C THR A 77 -7.96 14.10 -4.15
N ASN A 78 -7.92 14.46 -5.43
CA ASN A 78 -7.98 13.47 -6.52
C ASN A 78 -6.79 12.50 -6.51
N LEU A 79 -5.57 12.99 -6.24
CA LEU A 79 -4.39 12.14 -6.19
C LEU A 79 -4.45 11.21 -4.97
N ARG A 80 -4.75 11.73 -3.78
CA ARG A 80 -4.82 10.95 -2.55
C ARG A 80 -5.89 9.86 -2.62
N ASP A 81 -7.09 10.17 -3.13
CA ASP A 81 -8.19 9.21 -3.23
C ASP A 81 -7.81 7.97 -4.06
N ILE A 82 -6.95 8.14 -5.08
CA ILE A 82 -6.43 7.03 -5.87
C ILE A 82 -5.28 6.33 -5.14
N LEU A 83 -4.29 7.09 -4.66
CA LEU A 83 -3.08 6.55 -4.03
C LEU A 83 -3.36 5.77 -2.74
N HIS A 84 -4.37 6.20 -1.97
CA HIS A 84 -4.81 5.55 -0.71
C HIS A 84 -5.82 4.41 -0.94
N SER A 85 -6.22 4.12 -2.19
CA SER A 85 -7.21 3.08 -2.45
C SER A 85 -6.67 1.67 -2.20
N ASN A 86 -7.52 0.75 -1.70
CA ASN A 86 -7.18 -0.67 -1.54
C ASN A 86 -6.66 -1.30 -2.84
N ALA A 87 -7.09 -0.78 -3.99
CA ALA A 87 -6.62 -1.27 -5.28
C ALA A 87 -5.15 -0.92 -5.54
N VAL A 88 -4.68 0.26 -5.12
CA VAL A 88 -3.26 0.63 -5.16
C VAL A 88 -2.49 -0.10 -4.07
N HIS A 89 -2.98 -0.13 -2.82
CA HIS A 89 -2.35 -0.85 -1.70
C HIS A 89 -2.11 -2.33 -2.04
N SER A 90 -3.13 -3.04 -2.56
CA SER A 90 -3.00 -4.43 -2.99
C SER A 90 -1.92 -4.61 -4.06
N ARG A 91 -1.81 -3.69 -5.03
CA ARG A 91 -0.83 -3.80 -6.12
C ARG A 91 0.58 -3.51 -5.67
N VAL A 92 0.74 -2.55 -4.77
CA VAL A 92 2.02 -2.26 -4.11
C VAL A 92 2.44 -3.47 -3.26
N ALA A 93 1.57 -3.98 -2.41
CA ALA A 93 1.81 -5.17 -1.59
C ALA A 93 2.22 -6.41 -2.42
N GLU A 94 1.60 -6.62 -3.58
CA GLU A 94 1.99 -7.70 -4.50
C GLU A 94 3.40 -7.51 -5.09
N LYS A 95 3.85 -6.27 -5.25
CA LYS A 95 5.20 -5.95 -5.76
C LYS A 95 6.28 -6.02 -4.70
N LEU A 96 5.93 -5.67 -3.46
CA LEU A 96 6.81 -5.76 -2.29
C LEU A 96 7.15 -7.19 -1.88
N ASP A 97 6.58 -8.18 -2.59
CA ASP A 97 6.64 -9.58 -2.24
C ASP A 97 6.34 -9.80 -0.75
N ILE A 98 5.23 -9.21 -0.26
CA ILE A 98 4.65 -9.55 1.06
C ILE A 98 4.23 -11.04 1.11
N LEU A 99 4.49 -11.81 0.06
CA LEU A 99 4.36 -13.26 0.03
C LEU A 99 5.70 -13.98 0.26
N ALA A 100 6.86 -13.32 0.24
CA ALA A 100 8.18 -13.86 0.59
C ALA A 100 8.61 -13.57 2.05
N VAL A 101 7.64 -13.22 2.89
CA VAL A 101 7.82 -13.18 4.35
C VAL A 101 7.99 -14.61 4.89
N PRO A 102 8.55 -14.78 6.11
CA PRO A 102 8.83 -16.09 6.72
C PRO A 102 7.68 -17.09 6.54
N ASP A 103 8.00 -18.39 6.39
CA ASP A 103 7.05 -19.50 6.13
C ASP A 103 5.75 -19.47 6.95
N VAL A 104 5.78 -18.89 8.15
CA VAL A 104 4.61 -18.66 9.00
C VAL A 104 3.63 -17.62 8.46
N VAL A 105 4.11 -16.50 7.87
CA VAL A 105 3.24 -15.53 7.18
C VAL A 105 2.67 -16.19 5.93
N LEU A 106 3.51 -16.91 5.18
CA LEU A 106 3.07 -17.71 4.03
C LEU A 106 1.99 -18.73 4.39
N ARG A 107 2.06 -19.40 5.55
CA ARG A 107 1.02 -20.33 6.03
C ARG A 107 -0.27 -19.63 6.45
N TYR A 108 -0.18 -18.47 7.09
CA TYR A 108 -1.35 -17.64 7.41
C TYR A 108 -2.03 -17.10 6.16
N LEU A 109 -1.22 -16.65 5.20
CA LEU A 109 -1.70 -16.19 3.90
C LEU A 109 -2.24 -17.37 3.08
N SER A 110 -1.54 -18.50 2.94
CA SER A 110 -2.05 -19.67 2.19
C SER A 110 -3.31 -20.32 2.77
N GLY A 111 -3.66 -20.10 4.05
CA GLY A 111 -4.99 -20.39 4.59
C GLY A 111 -6.12 -19.47 4.08
N LEU A 112 -5.75 -18.35 3.46
CA LEU A 112 -6.59 -17.43 2.68
C LEU A 112 -6.38 -17.68 1.17
N ASP A 113 -6.39 -18.93 0.71
CA ASP A 113 -6.39 -19.35 -0.70
C ASP A 113 -5.63 -18.39 -1.67
N PHE A 114 -4.32 -18.30 -1.48
CA PHE A 114 -3.44 -17.65 -2.46
C PHE A 114 -3.09 -18.68 -3.52
N GLY A 115 -4.07 -19.00 -4.39
CA GLY A 115 -3.88 -19.95 -5.48
C GLY A 115 -2.58 -19.74 -6.25
N GLU A 116 -1.85 -20.84 -6.44
CA GLU A 116 -0.79 -20.98 -7.42
C GLU A 116 -1.32 -20.59 -8.80
N GLY A 117 -0.59 -19.74 -9.53
CA GLY A 117 -0.96 -19.44 -10.91
C GLY A 117 -0.51 -18.08 -11.37
N ALA A 118 0.78 -18.00 -11.75
CA ALA A 118 1.12 -17.23 -12.93
C ALA A 118 0.20 -17.70 -14.08
N LEU A 119 -0.32 -16.75 -14.87
CA LEU A 119 -1.07 -16.95 -16.13
C LEU A 119 -2.59 -17.22 -16.03
N ALA A 120 -3.40 -16.22 -15.67
CA ALA A 120 -4.69 -15.94 -16.32
C ALA A 120 -5.28 -14.56 -15.92
N PRO A 121 -5.82 -13.76 -16.87
CA PRO A 121 -6.40 -12.45 -16.61
C PRO A 121 -7.91 -12.58 -16.35
N ALA A 122 -8.31 -12.81 -15.11
CA ALA A 122 -9.68 -12.59 -14.67
C ALA A 122 -9.64 -11.94 -13.30
N ALA A 123 -10.41 -10.86 -13.15
CA ALA A 123 -10.45 -9.99 -11.98
C ALA A 123 -10.27 -10.78 -10.67
N LYS A 124 -9.16 -10.52 -9.94
CA LYS A 124 -9.00 -10.97 -8.55
C LYS A 124 -10.32 -10.69 -7.82
N ALA A 125 -10.86 -11.72 -7.17
CA ALA A 125 -12.07 -11.56 -6.38
C ALA A 125 -11.86 -10.38 -5.41
N ARG A 126 -12.84 -9.48 -5.34
CA ARG A 126 -12.78 -8.23 -4.54
C ARG A 126 -12.27 -8.45 -3.11
N GLN A 127 -12.61 -9.60 -2.53
CA GLN A 127 -12.17 -10.03 -1.20
C GLN A 127 -10.64 -10.18 -1.09
N LYS A 128 -9.98 -10.73 -2.12
CA LYS A 128 -8.52 -10.90 -2.16
C LYS A 128 -7.79 -9.56 -2.24
N ILE A 129 -8.34 -8.61 -3.00
CA ILE A 129 -7.81 -7.22 -3.07
C ILE A 129 -7.90 -6.56 -1.68
N LYS A 130 -9.06 -6.67 -1.03
CA LYS A 130 -9.25 -6.11 0.31
C LYS A 130 -8.26 -6.72 1.31
N ALA A 131 -8.21 -8.05 1.41
CA ALA A 131 -7.32 -8.73 2.36
C ALA A 131 -5.83 -8.39 2.16
N THR A 132 -5.39 -8.23 0.91
CA THR A 132 -4.00 -7.84 0.61
C THR A 132 -3.72 -6.39 1.03
N ALA A 133 -4.68 -5.48 0.84
CA ALA A 133 -4.58 -4.10 1.31
C ALA A 133 -4.60 -4.02 2.85
N ASP A 134 -5.51 -4.73 3.50
CA ASP A 134 -5.62 -4.77 4.98
C ASP A 134 -4.30 -5.26 5.62
N LEU A 135 -3.65 -6.26 5.00
CA LEU A 135 -2.34 -6.76 5.44
C LEU A 135 -1.25 -5.68 5.31
N PHE A 136 -1.24 -4.96 4.18
CA PHE A 136 -0.31 -3.86 3.96
C PHE A 136 -0.49 -2.78 5.03
N GLU A 137 -1.72 -2.35 5.30
CA GLU A 137 -2.07 -1.39 6.35
C GLU A 137 -1.66 -1.91 7.73
N THR A 138 -1.89 -3.18 8.04
CA THR A 138 -1.47 -3.81 9.30
C THR A 138 0.05 -3.70 9.51
N VAL A 139 0.85 -3.99 8.48
CA VAL A 139 2.32 -3.91 8.54
C VAL A 139 2.77 -2.47 8.79
N LEU A 140 2.11 -1.50 8.16
CA LEU A 140 2.42 -0.07 8.35
C LEU A 140 2.03 0.44 9.74
N GLY A 141 0.90 -0.04 10.26
CA GLY A 141 0.50 0.19 11.65
C GLY A 141 1.57 -0.34 12.62
N ALA A 142 2.06 -1.56 12.40
CA ALA A 142 3.14 -2.14 13.20
C ALA A 142 4.46 -1.35 13.08
N TYR A 143 4.83 -0.96 11.86
CA TYR A 143 6.04 -0.19 11.60
C TYR A 143 6.01 1.17 12.30
N TYR A 144 4.85 1.83 12.29
CA TYR A 144 4.64 3.04 13.07
C TYR A 144 4.80 2.83 14.58
N MET A 145 4.23 1.76 15.13
CA MET A 145 4.35 1.48 16.57
C MET A 145 5.80 1.26 17.01
N GLU A 146 6.64 0.70 16.13
CA GLU A 146 8.05 0.45 16.40
C GLU A 146 8.96 1.65 16.10
N ASN A 147 8.71 2.39 15.01
CA ASN A 147 9.67 3.37 14.47
C ASN A 147 9.15 4.81 14.43
N GLY A 148 7.88 5.04 14.75
CA GLY A 148 7.24 6.36 14.78
C GLY A 148 6.85 6.93 13.42
N PHE A 149 6.18 8.09 13.45
CA PHE A 149 5.55 8.68 12.25
C PHE A 149 6.55 9.22 11.23
N GLY A 150 7.68 9.76 11.66
CA GLY A 150 8.72 10.27 10.77
C GLY A 150 9.26 9.18 9.85
N SER A 151 9.68 8.06 10.44
CA SER A 151 10.17 6.88 9.73
C SER A 151 9.14 6.30 8.75
N LEU A 152 7.84 6.34 9.12
CA LEU A 152 6.74 5.96 8.23
C LEU A 152 6.64 6.92 7.04
N CYS A 153 6.69 8.24 7.28
CA CYS A 153 6.63 9.23 6.21
C CYS A 153 7.78 9.10 5.23
N ASP A 154 8.99 8.86 5.72
CA ASP A 154 10.17 8.71 4.87
C ASP A 154 10.06 7.46 4.01
N TRP A 155 9.75 6.31 4.61
CA TRP A 155 9.60 5.05 3.87
C TRP A 155 8.45 5.07 2.86
N VAL A 156 7.28 5.58 3.24
CA VAL A 156 6.14 5.74 2.32
C VAL A 156 6.48 6.76 1.24
N GLY A 157 7.18 7.84 1.59
CA GLY A 157 7.65 8.85 0.66
C GLY A 157 8.50 8.25 -0.43
N ASP A 158 9.52 7.46 -0.08
CA ASP A 158 10.39 6.78 -1.03
C ASP A 158 9.59 5.86 -1.96
N LEU A 159 8.71 5.04 -1.37
CA LEU A 159 7.88 4.09 -2.12
C LEU A 159 6.88 4.77 -3.07
N TYR A 160 6.22 5.84 -2.62
CA TYR A 160 5.12 6.48 -3.33
C TYR A 160 5.59 7.59 -4.28
N THR A 161 6.81 8.10 -4.17
CA THR A 161 7.37 9.13 -5.08
C THR A 161 7.14 8.83 -6.57
N PRO A 162 7.47 7.64 -7.11
CA PRO A 162 7.22 7.33 -8.51
C PRO A 162 5.72 7.26 -8.86
N LEU A 163 4.86 6.89 -7.89
CA LEU A 163 3.42 6.82 -8.07
C LEU A 163 2.81 8.22 -8.10
N ILE A 164 3.20 9.09 -7.16
CA ILE A 164 2.81 10.51 -7.09
C ILE A 164 3.21 11.23 -8.37
N SER A 165 4.44 11.02 -8.84
CA SER A 165 4.93 11.59 -10.09
C SER A 165 4.09 11.18 -11.30
N SER A 166 3.69 9.91 -11.37
CA SER A 166 2.82 9.40 -12.45
C SER A 166 1.39 9.91 -12.34
N ALA A 167 0.88 9.98 -11.11
CA ALA A 167 -0.46 10.46 -10.79
C ALA A 167 -0.63 11.95 -11.15
N LYS A 168 0.34 12.79 -10.74
CA LYS A 168 0.36 14.23 -11.10
C LYS A 168 0.38 14.44 -12.62
N LYS A 169 1.28 13.75 -13.33
CA LYS A 169 1.38 13.83 -14.79
C LYS A 169 0.09 13.41 -15.51
N ALA A 170 -0.68 12.49 -14.92
CA ALA A 170 -1.97 12.08 -15.46
C ALA A 170 -3.06 13.12 -15.16
N PHE A 171 -3.06 13.69 -13.96
CA PHE A 171 -3.98 14.76 -13.56
C PHE A 171 -3.80 16.01 -14.42
N ASP A 172 -2.56 16.47 -14.63
CA ASP A 172 -2.25 17.70 -15.39
C ASP A 172 -2.65 17.65 -16.89
N LYS A 173 -3.01 16.47 -17.41
CA LYS A 173 -3.46 16.28 -18.81
C LYS A 173 -4.97 16.47 -18.98
N TRP A 174 -5.70 16.68 -17.90
CA TRP A 174 -7.15 16.86 -17.87
C TRP A 174 -7.49 18.28 -17.41
#